data_AF-A0A6M0SIP9-F1
#
_entry.id   AF-A0A6M0SIP9-F1
#
_cell.length_a   1.000
_cell.length_b   1.000
_cell.length_c   1.000
_cell.angle_alpha   90.00
_cell.angle_beta   90.00
_cell.angle_gamma   90.00
#
_symmetry.space_group_name_H-M   'P 1'
#
loop_
_entity.id
_entity.type
_entity.pdbx_description
1 polymer ?
#
loop_
_entity_poly.entity_id
_entity_poly.type
_entity_poly.pdbx_seq_one_letter_code
_entity_poly.pdbx_strand_id
1 'polypeptide(L)'
;MTIDLSSDFANGAEGWSAGFTDYALTLADLGLSSGIRPMPENLGLNSTGYYIQGRNSSDDLFMFLARRLTPENQIKPNTTYRLEYEIQFASDAPSGAIGIGGAPGEAVFVKAGASSVQPIALIDVAGQISINIDKGNQSQGGRDVGVAGNVANGRNPEEPTEYALVTLVYQHPTPVTADANGNLWLVVGTDSGFEGPTALYYTKINVKLSHCG
;
A
#
# COMPACT_ATOMS: atom_id res chain seq x y z
N MET A 1 -5.94 25.86 -1.60
CA MET A 1 -5.52 25.43 -0.25
C MET A 1 -4.99 24.02 -0.38
N THR A 2 -3.86 23.75 0.27
CA THR A 2 -3.15 22.47 0.22
C THR A 2 -3.02 21.93 1.63
N ILE A 3 -3.14 20.62 1.78
CA ILE A 3 -2.93 19.91 3.03
C ILE A 3 -1.77 18.96 2.79
N ASP A 4 -0.69 19.11 3.55
CA ASP A 4 0.50 18.27 3.47
C ASP A 4 0.57 17.38 4.71
N LEU A 5 0.63 16.07 4.50
CA LEU A 5 0.70 15.04 5.52
C LEU A 5 1.99 14.26 5.34
N SER A 6 2.68 13.97 6.44
CA SER A 6 3.89 13.17 6.46
C SER A 6 3.71 12.04 7.47
N SER A 7 4.18 10.85 7.10
CA SER A 7 4.36 9.73 8.01
C SER A 7 5.70 9.07 7.81
N ASP A 8 6.48 8.95 8.88
CA ASP A 8 7.83 8.35 8.88
C ASP A 8 7.92 7.07 9.73
N PHE A 9 6.87 6.79 10.52
CA PHE A 9 6.73 5.61 11.36
C PHE A 9 7.81 5.46 12.44
N ALA A 10 8.59 6.50 12.71
CA ALA A 10 9.60 6.51 13.77
C ALA A 10 8.97 6.52 15.18
N ASN A 11 7.72 6.99 15.29
CA ASN A 11 6.99 7.12 16.55
C ASN A 11 5.65 6.35 16.52
N GLY A 12 5.63 5.18 15.90
CA GLY A 12 4.47 4.30 15.85
C GLY A 12 3.71 4.35 14.52
N ALA A 13 2.44 3.97 14.54
CA ALA A 13 1.64 3.77 13.34
C ALA A 13 1.01 5.05 12.76
N GLU A 14 1.01 6.16 13.50
CA GLU A 14 0.51 7.47 13.03
C GLU A 14 -0.90 7.46 12.41
N GLY A 15 -1.77 6.58 12.92
CA GLY A 15 -3.15 6.43 12.43
C GLY A 15 -3.29 5.51 11.21
N TRP A 16 -2.20 4.90 10.73
CA TRP A 16 -2.24 3.85 9.72
C TRP A 16 -2.57 2.49 10.33
N SER A 17 -3.40 1.72 9.65
CA SER A 17 -3.78 0.35 10.01
C SER A 17 -3.66 -0.55 8.80
N ALA A 18 -3.18 -1.78 9.01
CA ALA A 18 -3.01 -2.76 7.94
C ALA A 18 -4.29 -3.57 7.68
N GLY A 19 -4.47 -3.99 6.44
CA GLY A 19 -5.50 -4.92 5.99
C GLY A 19 -4.98 -5.84 4.89
N PHE A 20 -5.67 -6.97 4.71
CA PHE A 20 -5.34 -8.02 3.75
C PHE A 20 -6.61 -8.51 3.07
N THR A 21 -6.63 -8.60 1.75
CA THR A 21 -7.77 -9.08 0.94
C THR A 21 -7.29 -9.88 -0.28
N ASP A 22 -8.24 -10.36 -1.06
CA ASP A 22 -8.06 -11.12 -2.31
C ASP A 22 -7.55 -12.54 -2.12
N TYR A 23 -7.86 -13.14 -0.98
CA TYR A 23 -7.59 -14.56 -0.71
C TYR A 23 -8.87 -15.28 -0.27
N ALA A 24 -8.91 -16.59 -0.48
CA ALA A 24 -9.97 -17.45 0.05
C ALA A 24 -9.62 -17.93 1.46
N LEU A 25 -10.60 -18.01 2.35
CA LEU A 25 -10.43 -18.54 3.72
C LEU A 25 -9.92 -19.99 3.75
N THR A 26 -10.11 -20.75 2.66
CA THR A 26 -9.66 -22.13 2.53
C THR A 26 -8.16 -22.26 2.27
N LEU A 27 -7.47 -21.16 1.93
CA LEU A 27 -6.04 -21.18 1.70
C LEU A 27 -5.28 -21.36 3.01
N ALA A 28 -4.36 -22.31 3.02
CA ALA A 28 -3.51 -22.57 4.16
C ALA A 28 -2.37 -21.54 4.22
N ASP A 29 -2.10 -21.05 5.44
CA ASP A 29 -0.92 -20.29 5.86
C ASP A 29 -0.41 -19.22 4.87
N LEU A 30 -1.12 -18.09 4.83
CA LEU A 30 -0.74 -16.91 4.07
C LEU A 30 0.36 -16.06 4.75
N GLY A 31 0.85 -16.46 5.93
CA GLY A 31 1.91 -15.72 6.64
C GLY A 31 1.64 -14.22 6.87
N LEU A 32 0.36 -13.84 7.02
CA LEU A 32 -0.07 -12.44 7.14
C LEU A 32 0.45 -11.84 8.44
N SER A 33 1.22 -10.76 8.35
CA SER A 33 1.78 -10.09 9.52
C SER A 33 1.99 -8.61 9.22
N SER A 34 1.77 -7.76 10.22
CA SER A 34 2.00 -6.31 10.09
C SER A 34 2.33 -5.66 11.42
N GLY A 35 2.93 -4.48 11.38
CA GLY A 35 3.11 -3.63 12.55
C GLY A 35 4.39 -2.80 12.48
N ILE A 36 4.62 -1.98 13.50
CA ILE A 36 5.83 -1.17 13.59
C ILE A 36 7.00 -2.06 14.01
N ARG A 37 8.06 -2.07 13.20
CA ARG A 37 9.25 -2.90 13.42
C ARG A 37 10.53 -2.10 13.18
N PRO A 38 11.65 -2.48 13.82
CA PRO A 38 12.96 -1.97 13.46
C PRO A 38 13.24 -2.19 11.97
N MET A 39 13.93 -1.23 11.34
CA MET A 39 14.37 -1.36 9.95
C MET A 39 15.37 -2.51 9.78
N PRO A 40 15.43 -3.16 8.60
CA PRO A 40 16.45 -4.14 8.28
C PRO A 40 17.87 -3.62 8.58
N GLU A 41 18.67 -4.43 9.29
CA GLU A 41 19.99 -4.03 9.77
C GLU A 41 20.93 -3.60 8.63
N ASN A 42 20.81 -4.24 7.46
CA ASN A 42 21.65 -3.95 6.29
C ASN A 42 21.47 -2.52 5.74
N LEU A 43 20.38 -1.83 6.10
CA LEU A 43 20.14 -0.44 5.70
C LEU A 43 20.86 0.58 6.61
N GLY A 44 21.38 0.15 7.77
CA GLY A 44 22.05 1.04 8.72
C GLY A 44 21.15 2.12 9.32
N LEU A 45 19.82 1.96 9.25
CA LEU A 45 18.85 2.90 9.77
C LEU A 45 18.49 2.55 11.21
N ASN A 46 18.78 3.45 12.15
CA ASN A 46 18.36 3.33 13.55
C ASN A 46 16.97 3.94 13.77
N SER A 47 15.98 3.40 13.05
CA SER A 47 14.58 3.81 13.11
C SER A 47 13.65 2.61 12.96
N THR A 48 12.36 2.85 13.09
CA THR A 48 11.32 1.89 12.75
C THR A 48 10.67 2.20 11.41
N GLY A 49 9.99 1.22 10.84
CA GLY A 49 9.11 1.35 9.68
C GLY A 49 7.81 0.57 9.90
N TYR A 50 6.81 0.81 9.05
CA TYR A 50 5.60 0.01 9.03
C TYR A 50 5.82 -1.25 8.21
N TYR A 51 6.03 -2.36 8.90
CA TYR A 51 6.20 -3.66 8.29
C TYR A 51 4.84 -4.26 7.88
N ILE A 52 4.79 -4.87 6.70
CA ILE A 52 3.68 -5.69 6.23
C ILE A 52 4.20 -6.87 5.41
N GLN A 53 3.64 -8.06 5.62
CA GLN A 53 3.99 -9.28 4.91
C GLN A 53 2.76 -10.14 4.64
N GLY A 54 2.83 -10.87 3.54
CA GLY A 54 1.95 -11.98 3.22
C GLY A 54 2.56 -12.86 2.13
N ARG A 55 2.09 -14.09 2.02
CA ARG A 55 2.40 -15.03 0.95
C ARG A 55 1.19 -15.15 0.06
N ASN A 56 1.34 -14.75 -1.20
CA ASN A 56 0.30 -14.97 -2.19
C ASN A 56 0.26 -16.46 -2.56
N SER A 57 -0.89 -17.08 -2.29
CA SER A 57 -1.21 -18.46 -2.69
C SER A 57 -2.54 -18.52 -3.46
N SER A 58 -3.03 -17.37 -3.92
CA SER A 58 -4.34 -17.15 -4.54
C SER A 58 -4.24 -16.61 -5.98
N ASP A 59 -3.03 -16.43 -6.50
CA ASP A 59 -2.71 -15.64 -7.71
C ASP A 59 -3.06 -14.14 -7.60
N ASP A 60 -3.55 -13.72 -6.44
CA ASP A 60 -3.94 -12.34 -6.10
C ASP A 60 -3.84 -12.18 -4.59
N LEU A 61 -3.15 -11.16 -4.08
CA LEU A 61 -3.13 -10.83 -2.66
C LEU A 61 -2.92 -9.32 -2.54
N PHE A 62 -3.92 -8.63 -2.00
CA PHE A 62 -3.81 -7.22 -1.71
C PHE A 62 -3.52 -6.98 -0.23
N MET A 63 -2.35 -6.41 0.05
CA MET A 63 -1.92 -6.01 1.38
C MET A 63 -1.86 -4.49 1.42
N PHE A 64 -2.52 -3.84 2.37
CA PHE A 64 -2.62 -2.38 2.36
C PHE A 64 -2.54 -1.77 3.75
N LEU A 65 -2.16 -0.50 3.78
CA LEU A 65 -2.28 0.41 4.90
C LEU A 65 -3.38 1.43 4.58
N ALA A 66 -4.24 1.71 5.56
CA ALA A 66 -5.25 2.75 5.48
C ALA A 66 -5.14 3.72 6.65
N ARG A 67 -5.29 5.02 6.37
CA ARG A 67 -5.34 6.10 7.37
C ARG A 67 -6.57 6.96 7.16
N ARG A 68 -7.36 7.15 8.22
CA ARG A 68 -8.51 8.06 8.20
C ARG A 68 -8.03 9.49 8.40
N LEU A 69 -8.51 10.37 7.54
CA LEU A 69 -8.47 11.81 7.72
C LEU A 69 -9.86 12.32 8.09
N THR A 70 -9.89 13.37 8.90
CA THR A 70 -11.11 14.01 9.39
C THR A 70 -11.01 15.54 9.26
N PRO A 71 -12.02 16.32 9.69
CA PRO A 71 -11.89 17.77 9.78
C PRO A 71 -10.72 18.28 10.64
N GLU A 72 -10.19 17.46 11.56
CA GLU A 72 -8.97 17.80 12.33
C GLU A 72 -7.73 17.89 11.41
N ASN A 73 -7.74 17.14 10.31
CA ASN A 73 -6.72 17.22 9.25
C ASN A 73 -7.08 18.28 8.18
N GLN A 74 -8.05 19.16 8.46
CA GLN A 74 -8.55 20.20 7.54
C GLN A 74 -9.30 19.66 6.31
N ILE A 75 -9.77 18.41 6.38
CA ILE A 75 -10.67 17.86 5.36
C ILE A 75 -12.06 18.46 5.52
N LYS A 76 -12.61 18.99 4.43
CA LYS A 76 -13.93 19.60 4.40
C LYS A 76 -14.96 18.58 3.92
N PRO A 77 -16.17 18.56 4.52
CA PRO A 77 -17.28 17.76 4.02
C PRO A 77 -17.56 17.96 2.53
N ASN A 78 -17.91 16.87 1.83
CA ASN A 78 -18.30 16.87 0.41
C ASN A 78 -17.33 17.62 -0.53
N THR A 79 -16.05 17.67 -0.16
CA THR A 79 -15.04 18.44 -0.89
C THR A 79 -14.14 17.51 -1.69
N THR A 80 -13.86 17.90 -2.93
CA THR A 80 -13.06 17.12 -3.86
C THR A 80 -11.58 17.55 -3.82
N TYR A 81 -10.68 16.57 -3.77
CA TYR A 81 -9.24 16.77 -3.64
C TYR A 81 -8.47 16.01 -4.73
N ARG A 82 -7.41 16.64 -5.25
CA ARG A 82 -6.35 15.94 -5.99
C ARG A 82 -5.31 15.43 -5.00
N LEU A 83 -4.78 14.24 -5.24
CA LEU A 83 -3.83 13.58 -4.36
C LEU A 83 -2.50 13.38 -5.07
N GLU A 84 -1.42 13.77 -4.39
CA GLU A 84 -0.04 13.48 -4.75
C GLU A 84 0.60 12.72 -3.58
N TYR A 85 1.23 11.60 -3.90
CA TYR A 85 1.89 10.70 -2.96
C TYR A 85 3.40 10.68 -3.24
N GLU A 86 4.18 10.66 -2.18
CA GLU A 86 5.58 10.19 -2.18
C GLU A 86 5.64 9.04 -1.18
N ILE A 87 5.94 7.84 -1.68
CA ILE A 87 5.93 6.59 -0.92
C ILE A 87 7.34 6.03 -0.95
N GLN A 88 7.92 5.79 0.22
CA GLN A 88 9.19 5.11 0.36
C GLN A 88 9.01 3.84 1.19
N PHE A 89 9.62 2.76 0.71
CA PHE A 89 9.64 1.48 1.40
C PHE A 89 10.96 0.75 1.16
N ALA A 90 11.31 -0.16 2.06
CA ALA A 90 12.36 -1.13 1.83
C ALA A 90 11.76 -2.40 1.19
N SER A 91 12.42 -2.89 0.14
CA SER A 91 12.09 -4.14 -0.56
C SER A 91 13.34 -4.97 -0.76
N ASP A 92 13.23 -6.29 -0.57
CA ASP A 92 14.27 -7.27 -0.86
C ASP A 92 14.11 -7.93 -2.24
N ALA A 93 13.11 -7.54 -3.03
CA ALA A 93 12.85 -8.08 -4.36
C ALA A 93 13.76 -7.44 -5.43
N PRO A 94 14.70 -8.20 -6.03
CA PRO A 94 15.58 -7.67 -7.07
C PRO A 94 14.84 -7.44 -8.39
N SER A 95 15.36 -6.52 -9.20
CA SER A 95 14.78 -6.21 -10.50
C SER A 95 15.09 -7.30 -11.54
N GLY A 96 14.10 -7.68 -12.34
CA GLY A 96 14.27 -8.69 -13.40
C GLY A 96 14.43 -10.12 -12.89
N ALA A 97 14.11 -10.37 -11.61
CA ALA A 97 14.11 -11.70 -11.04
C ALA A 97 12.99 -12.57 -11.63
N ILE A 98 13.22 -13.88 -11.73
CA ILE A 98 12.21 -14.84 -12.18
C ILE A 98 11.52 -15.41 -10.94
N GLY A 99 10.18 -15.33 -10.91
CA GLY A 99 9.34 -15.93 -9.87
C GLY A 99 8.24 -16.81 -10.45
N ILE A 100 7.45 -17.41 -9.56
CA ILE A 100 6.28 -18.23 -9.89
C ILE A 100 5.07 -17.28 -10.02
N GLY A 101 4.26 -17.45 -11.06
CA GLY A 101 3.16 -16.53 -11.42
C GLY A 101 3.63 -15.19 -12.00
N GLY A 102 4.73 -14.62 -11.48
CA GLY A 102 5.35 -13.40 -11.95
C GLY A 102 6.67 -13.09 -11.24
N ALA A 103 7.34 -12.02 -11.65
CA ALA A 103 8.58 -11.56 -11.02
C ALA A 103 8.31 -11.02 -9.60
N PRO A 104 9.12 -11.37 -8.57
CA PRO A 104 8.89 -10.92 -7.19
C PRO A 104 8.95 -9.40 -7.01
N GLY A 105 9.64 -8.67 -7.89
CA GLY A 105 9.67 -7.21 -7.91
C GLY A 105 8.55 -6.62 -8.78
N GLU A 106 8.53 -6.97 -10.05
CA GLU A 106 7.70 -6.31 -11.06
C GLU A 106 6.24 -6.78 -11.09
N ALA A 107 5.94 -7.99 -10.59
CA ALA A 107 4.57 -8.51 -10.48
C ALA A 107 3.91 -8.21 -9.13
N VAL A 108 4.55 -7.41 -8.28
CA VAL A 108 3.97 -6.88 -7.04
C VAL A 108 3.75 -5.38 -7.22
N PHE A 109 2.51 -5.01 -7.50
CA PHE A 109 2.17 -3.65 -7.91
C PHE A 109 1.90 -2.78 -6.70
N VAL A 110 2.67 -1.71 -6.52
CA VAL A 110 2.38 -0.70 -5.50
C VAL A 110 1.18 0.13 -5.96
N LYS A 111 0.18 0.23 -5.11
CA LYS A 111 -1.07 0.94 -5.35
C LYS A 111 -1.28 2.04 -4.31
N ALA A 112 -1.82 3.16 -4.74
CA ALA A 112 -2.16 4.28 -3.88
C ALA A 112 -3.38 5.06 -4.35
N GLY A 113 -4.09 5.69 -3.42
CA GLY A 113 -5.30 6.45 -3.69
C GLY A 113 -6.07 6.79 -2.42
N ALA A 114 -7.35 7.07 -2.54
CA ALA A 114 -8.20 7.33 -1.38
C ALA A 114 -9.65 6.98 -1.65
N SER A 115 -10.44 6.86 -0.58
CA SER A 115 -11.88 6.61 -0.65
C SER A 115 -12.65 7.43 0.38
N SER A 116 -13.90 7.77 0.05
CA SER A 116 -14.84 8.37 0.99
C SER A 116 -15.35 7.37 2.05
N VAL A 117 -15.19 6.07 1.79
CA VAL A 117 -15.57 5.00 2.72
C VAL A 117 -14.34 4.33 3.29
N GLN A 118 -14.48 3.76 4.50
CA GLN A 118 -13.41 2.98 5.10
C GLN A 118 -13.11 1.74 4.24
N PRO A 119 -11.85 1.51 3.84
CA PRO A 119 -11.44 0.26 3.22
C PRO A 119 -11.56 -0.87 4.25
N ILE A 120 -12.41 -1.85 3.99
CA ILE A 120 -12.61 -3.01 4.85
C ILE A 120 -12.58 -4.30 4.03
N ALA A 121 -12.10 -5.36 4.66
CA ALA A 121 -12.23 -6.71 4.14
C ALA A 121 -13.69 -7.17 4.27
N LEU A 122 -14.26 -7.63 3.17
CA LEU A 122 -15.57 -8.24 3.07
C LEU A 122 -15.39 -9.72 2.74
N ILE A 123 -16.24 -10.56 3.33
CA ILE A 123 -16.29 -11.98 3.02
C ILE A 123 -17.57 -12.29 2.25
N ASP A 124 -17.44 -13.01 1.15
CA ASP A 124 -18.58 -13.49 0.38
C ASP A 124 -19.06 -14.89 0.84
N VAL A 125 -20.14 -15.38 0.22
CA VAL A 125 -20.72 -16.69 0.55
C VAL A 125 -19.82 -17.87 0.20
N ALA A 126 -18.84 -17.70 -0.69
CA ALA A 126 -17.86 -18.70 -1.07
C ALA A 126 -16.62 -18.67 -0.15
N GLY A 127 -16.55 -17.71 0.79
CA GLY A 127 -15.40 -17.53 1.67
C GLY A 127 -14.25 -16.77 1.02
N GLN A 128 -14.48 -16.09 -0.11
CA GLN A 128 -13.52 -15.16 -0.70
C GLN A 128 -13.52 -13.87 0.11
N ILE A 129 -12.32 -13.40 0.46
CA ILE A 129 -12.12 -12.11 1.09
C ILE A 129 -11.81 -11.10 -0.02
N SER A 130 -12.58 -10.02 -0.11
CA SER A 130 -12.37 -8.92 -1.05
C SER A 130 -12.38 -7.57 -0.33
N ILE A 131 -12.03 -6.50 -1.03
CA ILE A 131 -12.11 -5.14 -0.49
C ILE A 131 -13.37 -4.41 -0.99
N ASN A 132 -13.90 -3.46 -0.21
CA ASN A 132 -15.10 -2.67 -0.54
C ASN A 132 -14.85 -1.38 -1.34
N ILE A 133 -13.63 -1.18 -1.87
CA ILE A 133 -13.26 -0.02 -2.69
C ILE A 133 -12.71 -0.49 -4.04
N ASP A 134 -12.80 0.35 -5.06
CA ASP A 134 -12.27 0.01 -6.38
C ASP A 134 -10.75 0.27 -6.44
N LYS A 135 -9.99 -0.81 -6.27
CA LYS A 135 -8.53 -0.81 -6.44
C LYS A 135 -8.06 -1.35 -7.80
N GLY A 136 -8.98 -1.73 -8.69
CA GLY A 136 -8.66 -2.52 -9.88
C GLY A 136 -8.06 -3.89 -9.52
N ASN A 137 -7.23 -4.44 -10.40
CA ASN A 137 -6.60 -5.75 -10.19
C ASN A 137 -5.17 -5.74 -10.72
N GLN A 138 -4.20 -6.15 -9.89
CA GLN A 138 -2.78 -6.21 -10.24
C GLN A 138 -2.27 -4.95 -10.96
N SER A 139 -1.86 -5.06 -12.22
CA SER A 139 -1.34 -3.96 -13.05
C SER A 139 -2.40 -2.93 -13.49
N GLN A 140 -3.68 -3.20 -13.22
CA GLN A 140 -4.78 -2.31 -13.55
C GLN A 140 -5.19 -1.51 -12.30
N GLY A 141 -5.16 -0.19 -12.43
CA GLY A 141 -5.64 0.72 -11.39
C GLY A 141 -7.16 0.83 -11.39
N GLY A 142 -7.74 0.95 -10.19
CA GLY A 142 -9.14 1.26 -10.00
C GLY A 142 -9.39 2.77 -9.82
N ARG A 143 -10.67 3.13 -9.73
CA ARG A 143 -11.11 4.50 -9.49
C ARG A 143 -10.61 5.04 -8.15
N ASP A 144 -10.64 4.24 -7.09
CA ASP A 144 -10.33 4.71 -5.73
C ASP A 144 -8.83 4.54 -5.43
N VAL A 145 -8.21 3.48 -5.95
CA VAL A 145 -6.78 3.17 -5.78
C VAL A 145 -6.17 2.78 -7.12
N GLY A 146 -5.15 3.51 -7.57
CA GLY A 146 -4.46 3.26 -8.84
C GLY A 146 -3.03 2.76 -8.64
N VAL A 147 -2.35 2.44 -9.75
CA VAL A 147 -0.99 1.87 -9.74
C VAL A 147 0.06 2.98 -9.66
N ALA A 148 0.85 2.97 -8.59
CA ALA A 148 1.96 3.89 -8.35
C ALA A 148 3.31 3.37 -8.88
N GLY A 149 3.45 2.05 -9.03
CA GLY A 149 4.67 1.40 -9.49
C GLY A 149 4.71 -0.07 -9.09
N ASN A 150 5.90 -0.59 -8.80
CA ASN A 150 6.11 -1.94 -8.30
C ASN A 150 7.21 -1.96 -7.22
N VAL A 151 7.48 -3.12 -6.63
CA VAL A 151 8.41 -3.24 -5.50
C VAL A 151 9.85 -3.61 -5.89
N ALA A 152 10.15 -3.66 -7.19
CA ALA A 152 11.49 -4.00 -7.66
C ALA A 152 12.51 -2.97 -7.15
N ASN A 153 13.58 -3.44 -6.52
CA ASN A 153 14.48 -2.59 -5.74
C ASN A 153 15.72 -2.09 -6.51
N GLY A 154 15.82 -2.41 -7.81
CA GLY A 154 16.92 -2.00 -8.68
C GLY A 154 18.21 -2.83 -8.54
N ARG A 155 18.25 -3.80 -7.61
CA ARG A 155 19.41 -4.69 -7.43
C ARG A 155 19.41 -5.84 -8.45
N ASN A 156 20.60 -6.37 -8.71
CA ASN A 156 20.78 -7.52 -9.59
C ASN A 156 20.32 -8.81 -8.88
N PRO A 157 19.48 -9.67 -9.51
CA PRO A 157 19.02 -10.92 -8.92
C PRO A 157 20.12 -11.97 -8.69
N GLU A 158 21.31 -11.79 -9.27
CA GLU A 158 22.48 -12.65 -9.03
C GLU A 158 23.26 -12.28 -7.76
N GLU A 159 22.98 -11.11 -7.16
CA GLU A 159 23.58 -10.68 -5.89
C GLU A 159 22.85 -11.25 -4.67
N PRO A 160 23.47 -11.27 -3.49
CA PRO A 160 22.78 -11.63 -2.25
C PRO A 160 21.51 -10.78 -2.03
N THR A 161 20.43 -11.45 -1.64
CA THR A 161 19.16 -10.79 -1.30
C THR A 161 19.35 -9.88 -0.10
N GLU A 162 19.12 -8.59 -0.32
CA GLU A 162 19.22 -7.53 0.68
C GLU A 162 18.10 -6.52 0.45
N TYR A 163 17.60 -5.94 1.54
CA TYR A 163 16.67 -4.82 1.43
C TYR A 163 17.37 -3.61 0.82
N ALA A 164 16.68 -2.92 -0.09
CA ALA A 164 17.03 -1.59 -0.59
C ALA A 164 15.81 -0.68 -0.55
N LEU A 165 16.05 0.62 -0.40
CA LEU A 165 14.99 1.63 -0.37
C LEU A 165 14.51 1.94 -1.80
N VAL A 166 13.20 1.92 -1.98
CA VAL A 166 12.51 2.31 -3.21
C VAL A 166 11.64 3.51 -2.88
N THR A 167 11.72 4.56 -3.70
CA THR A 167 10.85 5.74 -3.61
C THR A 167 10.02 5.87 -4.87
N LEU A 168 8.71 5.97 -4.72
CA LEU A 168 7.74 6.21 -5.79
C LEU A 168 7.04 7.55 -5.56
N VAL A 169 6.87 8.32 -6.63
CA VAL A 169 6.02 9.52 -6.65
C VAL A 169 4.83 9.22 -7.54
N TYR A 170 3.63 9.48 -7.02
CA TYR A 170 2.40 9.12 -7.70
C TYR A 170 1.34 10.20 -7.55
N GLN A 171 0.79 10.65 -8.69
CA GLN A 171 -0.37 11.52 -8.71
C GLN A 171 -1.59 10.67 -9.07
N HIS A 172 -2.58 10.62 -8.17
CA HIS A 172 -3.79 9.87 -8.44
C HIS A 172 -4.56 10.57 -9.59
N PRO A 173 -4.96 9.84 -10.66
CA PRO A 173 -5.40 10.45 -11.92
C PRO A 173 -6.74 11.18 -11.78
N THR A 174 -7.63 10.68 -10.94
CA THR A 174 -8.96 11.25 -10.70
C THR A 174 -9.03 11.93 -9.33
N PRO A 175 -9.72 13.07 -9.19
CA PRO A 175 -9.96 13.63 -7.87
C PRO A 175 -10.86 12.74 -7.01
N VAL A 176 -10.65 12.76 -5.69
CA VAL A 176 -11.45 12.00 -4.71
C VAL A 176 -12.24 12.96 -3.83
N THR A 177 -13.49 12.61 -3.50
CA THR A 177 -14.38 13.46 -2.70
C THR A 177 -14.51 12.92 -1.29
N ALA A 178 -14.31 13.78 -0.29
CA ALA A 178 -14.55 13.44 1.12
C ALA A 178 -16.05 13.24 1.39
N ASP A 179 -16.39 12.44 2.41
CA ASP A 179 -17.79 12.19 2.76
C ASP A 179 -18.49 13.43 3.35
N ALA A 180 -19.78 13.29 3.65
CA ALA A 180 -20.61 14.36 4.21
C ALA A 180 -20.20 14.82 5.62
N ASN A 181 -19.32 14.09 6.30
CA ASN A 181 -18.77 14.43 7.61
C ASN A 181 -17.32 14.95 7.51
N GLY A 182 -16.76 15.03 6.31
CA GLY A 182 -15.37 15.42 6.08
C GLY A 182 -14.38 14.31 6.40
N ASN A 183 -14.77 13.04 6.24
CA ASN A 183 -13.85 11.91 6.28
C ASN A 183 -13.31 11.58 4.90
N LEU A 184 -12.04 11.21 4.86
CA LEU A 184 -11.38 10.66 3.68
C LEU A 184 -10.37 9.61 4.14
N TRP A 185 -10.33 8.45 3.49
CA TRP A 185 -9.41 7.37 3.81
C TRP A 185 -8.31 7.31 2.78
N LEU A 186 -7.07 7.55 3.20
CA LEU A 186 -5.88 7.33 2.38
C LEU A 186 -5.56 5.84 2.33
N VAL A 187 -5.10 5.35 1.18
CA VAL A 187 -4.73 3.95 0.98
C VAL A 187 -3.38 3.87 0.26
N VAL A 188 -2.48 3.04 0.78
CA VAL A 188 -1.24 2.61 0.11
C VAL A 188 -1.10 1.11 0.33
N GLY A 189 -0.80 0.33 -0.70
CA GLY A 189 -0.69 -1.12 -0.57
C GLY A 189 0.00 -1.77 -1.76
N THR A 190 0.07 -3.09 -1.76
CA THR A 190 0.57 -3.90 -2.86
C THR A 190 -0.43 -4.95 -3.27
N ASP A 191 -0.62 -5.06 -4.58
CA ASP A 191 -1.47 -6.05 -5.25
C ASP A 191 -0.54 -7.03 -5.96
N SER A 192 -0.44 -8.26 -5.45
CA SER A 192 0.57 -9.23 -5.86
C SER A 192 0.03 -10.23 -6.87
N GLY A 193 0.64 -10.31 -8.04
CA GLY A 193 0.55 -11.45 -8.96
C GLY A 193 1.73 -12.43 -8.84
N PHE A 194 2.71 -12.14 -7.98
CA PHE A 194 3.79 -13.06 -7.65
C PHE A 194 3.30 -14.09 -6.64
N GLU A 195 3.37 -15.38 -6.96
CA GLU A 195 2.96 -16.51 -6.10
C GLU A 195 4.04 -16.85 -5.05
N GLY A 196 4.30 -15.90 -4.15
CA GLY A 196 5.32 -16.06 -3.12
C GLY A 196 5.18 -15.07 -1.97
N PRO A 197 6.12 -15.12 -1.01
CA PRO A 197 6.15 -14.18 0.10
C PRO A 197 6.61 -12.79 -0.37
N THR A 198 5.91 -11.76 0.07
CA THR A 198 6.32 -10.37 -0.06
C THR A 198 6.34 -9.76 1.32
N ALA A 199 7.45 -9.11 1.69
CA ALA A 199 7.59 -8.37 2.93
C ALA A 199 8.17 -6.99 2.64
N LEU A 200 7.50 -5.95 3.13
CA LEU A 200 7.91 -4.56 2.92
C LEU A 200 7.97 -3.82 4.25
N TYR A 201 8.84 -2.82 4.31
CA TYR A 201 8.89 -1.84 5.39
C TYR A 201 8.62 -0.46 4.80
N TYR A 202 7.42 0.09 5.00
CA TYR A 202 7.17 1.49 4.64
C TYR A 202 7.93 2.40 5.60
N THR A 203 8.79 3.25 5.05
CA THR A 203 9.62 4.21 5.78
C THR A 203 9.09 5.63 5.65
N LYS A 204 8.29 5.88 4.62
CA LYS A 204 7.71 7.19 4.37
C LYS A 204 6.41 7.08 3.58
N ILE A 205 5.37 7.77 4.03
CA ILE A 205 4.19 8.06 3.23
C ILE A 205 3.86 9.55 3.39
N ASN A 206 4.21 10.32 2.37
CA ASN A 206 3.83 11.72 2.26
C ASN A 206 2.64 11.84 1.33
N VAL A 207 1.64 12.64 1.74
CA VAL A 207 0.44 12.87 0.95
C VAL A 207 0.13 14.36 0.92
N LYS A 208 -0.02 14.89 -0.29
CA LYS A 208 -0.44 16.25 -0.53
C LYS A 208 -1.82 16.25 -1.16
N LEU A 209 -2.76 16.93 -0.51
CA LEU A 209 -4.13 17.08 -0.96
C LEU A 209 -4.36 18.52 -1.41
N SER A 210 -4.82 18.69 -2.66
CA SER A 210 -5.13 20.00 -3.23
C SER A 210 -6.62 20.12 -3.53
N HIS A 211 -7.28 21.13 -2.98
CA HIS A 211 -8.70 21.39 -3.22
C HIS A 211 -9.00 21.59 -4.72
N CYS A 212 -9.99 20.88 -5.25
CA CYS A 212 -10.55 21.16 -6.58
C CYS A 212 -11.57 22.27 -6.44
N GLY A 213 -11.31 23.44 -7.06
CA GLY A 213 -12.27 24.54 -7.13
C GLY A 213 -13.38 24.26 -8.13
#